data_AF-A0A3M1REF8-F1
#
_entry.id   AF-A0A3M1REF8-F1
#
_cell.length_a   1.000
_cell.length_b   1.000
_cell.length_c   1.000
_cell.angle_alpha   90.00
_cell.angle_beta   90.00
_cell.angle_gamma   90.00
#
_symmetry.space_group_name_H-M   'P 1'
#
loop_
_entity.id
_entity.type
_entity.pdbx_description
1 polymer ?
#
loop_
_entity_poly.entity_id
_entity_poly.type
_entity_poly.pdbx_seq_one_letter_code
_entity_poly.pdbx_strand_id
1 'polypeptide(L)'
;MEGDETAFILIRVIAIFLILVGVLGTVSGIYGLVLVKNYGGAGFSTAQASESILDAALLLTRDKNTLQGSLEEAGKSVGSASEKTSKASAELAAGAGSIKDSSEADKEAADELRAAADAMDTLWGPTNVAVKLRAAADKMEESALKREAASAALQSSSEELREVSASLNETGSDIMDASSSVGSMISRVTENLNDLVEWLQKLDVKGTKTILYEIVLYLIVIHMLFAGVGVALLLIDANLYR
;
A
#
# COMPACT_ATOMS: atom_id res chain seq x y z
N MET A 1 8.84 -11.26 9.97
CA MET A 1 8.61 -9.93 10.61
C MET A 1 8.15 -8.88 9.60
N GLU A 2 7.90 -9.21 8.33
CA GLU A 2 7.50 -8.23 7.29
C GLU A 2 6.00 -7.88 7.26
N GLY A 3 5.11 -8.79 7.69
CA GLY A 3 3.66 -8.51 7.73
C GLY A 3 3.24 -7.43 8.75
N ASP A 4 4.14 -7.06 9.66
CA ASP A 4 3.90 -6.04 10.68
C ASP A 4 4.12 -4.64 10.07
N GLU A 5 5.18 -4.44 9.27
CA GLU A 5 5.52 -3.12 8.69
C GLU A 5 4.43 -2.55 7.77
N THR A 6 3.77 -3.39 6.97
CA THR A 6 2.70 -2.94 6.07
C THR A 6 1.45 -2.53 6.86
N ALA A 7 1.10 -3.29 7.90
CA ALA A 7 0.01 -2.95 8.80
C ALA A 7 0.30 -1.64 9.55
N PHE A 8 1.53 -1.40 9.96
CA PHE A 8 1.93 -0.16 10.62
C PHE A 8 1.92 1.07 9.71
N ILE A 9 2.38 0.94 8.46
CA ILE A 9 2.30 2.03 7.48
C ILE A 9 0.83 2.40 7.23
N LEU A 10 -0.04 1.39 7.10
CA LEU A 10 -1.47 1.59 6.92
C LEU A 10 -2.12 2.27 8.15
N ILE A 11 -1.79 1.84 9.37
CA ILE A 11 -2.25 2.46 10.61
C ILE A 11 -1.82 3.93 10.69
N ARG A 12 -0.57 4.25 10.33
CA ARG A 12 -0.07 5.64 10.30
C ARG A 12 -0.81 6.51 9.30
N VAL A 13 -1.04 6.00 8.09
CA VAL A 13 -1.76 6.75 7.04
C VAL A 13 -3.21 7.00 7.46
N ILE A 14 -3.89 5.98 8.01
CA ILE A 14 -5.26 6.12 8.54
C ILE A 14 -5.29 7.11 9.71
N ALA A 15 -4.30 7.04 10.61
CA ALA A 15 -4.21 7.94 11.75
C ALA A 15 -4.02 9.41 11.33
N ILE A 16 -3.13 9.68 10.37
CA ILE A 16 -2.90 11.02 9.82
C ILE A 16 -4.15 11.54 9.11
N PHE A 17 -4.83 10.68 8.34
CA PHE A 17 -6.09 11.03 7.68
C PHE A 17 -7.19 11.40 8.68
N LEU A 18 -7.38 10.60 9.74
CA LEU A 18 -8.36 10.86 10.80
C LEU A 18 -8.04 12.15 11.57
N ILE A 19 -6.76 12.45 11.80
CA ILE A 19 -6.34 13.73 12.40
C ILE A 19 -6.69 14.89 11.49
N LEU A 20 -6.40 14.80 10.18
CA LEU A 20 -6.70 15.88 9.24
C LEU A 20 -8.20 16.16 9.14
N VAL A 21 -9.01 15.11 8.96
CA VAL A 21 -10.48 15.23 8.92
C VAL A 21 -11.02 15.78 10.25
N GLY A 22 -10.50 15.27 11.38
CA GLY A 22 -10.91 15.72 12.70
C GLY A 22 -10.55 17.17 13.00
N VAL A 23 -9.33 17.61 12.66
CA VAL A 23 -8.89 19.00 12.86
C VAL A 23 -9.66 19.95 11.95
N LEU A 24 -9.81 19.62 10.66
CA LEU A 24 -10.56 20.46 9.71
C LEU A 24 -12.02 20.61 10.12
N GLY A 25 -12.68 19.52 10.53
CA GLY A 25 -14.06 19.59 11.00
C GLY A 25 -14.21 20.29 12.35
N THR A 26 -13.23 20.17 13.25
CA THR A 26 -13.23 20.90 14.53
C THR A 26 -13.07 22.40 14.32
N VAL A 27 -12.13 22.83 13.47
CA VAL A 27 -11.91 24.25 13.13
C VAL A 27 -13.14 24.83 12.43
N SER A 28 -13.73 24.09 11.49
CA SER A 28 -14.95 24.48 10.78
C SER A 28 -16.15 24.60 11.73
N GLY A 29 -16.29 23.66 12.67
CA GLY A 29 -17.33 23.70 13.70
C GLY A 29 -17.15 24.86 14.68
N ILE A 30 -15.92 25.16 15.13
CA ILE A 30 -15.63 26.32 15.99
C ILE A 30 -15.99 27.63 15.27
N TYR A 31 -15.67 27.74 13.97
CA TYR A 31 -16.06 28.89 13.15
C TYR A 31 -17.60 29.02 13.05
N GLY A 32 -18.29 27.90 12.85
CA GLY A 32 -19.76 27.83 12.94
C GLY A 32 -20.29 28.31 14.30
N LEU A 33 -19.62 27.95 15.39
CA LEU A 33 -20.02 28.31 16.76
C LEU A 33 -19.84 29.80 17.05
N VAL A 34 -18.80 30.43 16.47
CA VAL A 34 -18.60 31.89 16.51
C VAL A 34 -19.71 32.62 15.74
N LEU A 35 -20.12 32.10 14.59
CA LEU A 35 -21.25 32.64 13.81
C LEU A 35 -22.57 32.55 14.60
N VAL A 36 -22.82 31.44 15.31
CA VAL A 36 -24.03 31.27 16.13
C VAL A 36 -23.98 32.12 17.42
N LYS A 37 -22.80 32.44 17.96
CA LYS A 37 -22.63 33.29 19.16
C LYS A 37 -22.85 34.79 18.90
N ASN A 38 -22.44 35.28 17.73
CA ASN A 38 -22.60 36.69 17.32
C ASN A 38 -24.04 37.08 16.90
N TYR A 39 -24.99 36.17 17.08
CA TYR A 39 -26.43 36.22 16.78
C TYR A 39 -27.22 37.22 17.68
N GLY A 40 -26.57 38.27 18.17
CA GLY A 40 -27.19 39.36 18.94
C GLY A 40 -27.69 40.53 18.09
N GLY A 41 -27.35 40.59 16.81
CA GLY A 41 -27.81 41.62 15.90
C GLY A 41 -27.63 41.18 14.45
N ALA A 42 -28.67 41.39 13.63
CA ALA A 42 -28.83 40.94 12.24
C ALA A 42 -29.12 39.44 12.06
N GLY A 43 -30.16 39.17 11.27
CA GLY A 43 -30.87 37.91 11.20
C GLY A 43 -30.13 36.80 10.47
N PHE A 44 -30.25 35.59 11.02
CA PHE A 44 -29.87 34.36 10.36
C PHE A 44 -30.94 34.01 9.32
N SER A 45 -30.56 33.98 8.05
CA SER A 45 -31.40 33.43 7.00
C SER A 45 -31.18 31.92 6.98
N THR A 46 -32.20 31.14 7.35
CA THR A 46 -32.20 29.68 7.14
C THR A 46 -31.91 29.32 5.68
N ALA A 47 -32.22 30.22 4.75
CA ALA A 47 -31.85 30.14 3.34
C ALA A 47 -30.33 30.19 3.14
N GLN A 48 -29.61 31.11 3.79
CA GLN A 48 -28.14 31.19 3.69
C GLN A 48 -27.43 29.98 4.30
N ALA A 49 -27.97 29.45 5.40
CA ALA A 49 -27.45 28.24 6.02
C ALA A 49 -27.68 27.00 5.14
N SER A 50 -28.87 26.89 4.54
CA SER A 50 -29.21 25.84 3.59
C SER A 50 -28.32 25.90 2.35
N GLU A 51 -28.08 27.09 1.81
CA GLU A 51 -27.18 27.33 0.67
C GLU A 51 -25.74 26.89 0.98
N SER A 52 -25.20 27.28 2.14
CA SER A 52 -23.85 26.87 2.56
C SER A 52 -23.72 25.36 2.77
N ILE A 53 -24.77 24.68 3.24
CA ILE A 53 -24.76 23.22 3.41
C ILE A 53 -24.87 22.52 2.05
N LEU A 54 -25.66 23.06 1.12
CA LEU A 54 -25.76 22.56 -0.25
C LEU A 54 -24.43 22.67 -0.99
N ASP A 55 -23.74 23.80 -0.85
CA ASP A 55 -22.39 24.01 -1.40
C ASP A 55 -21.38 23.01 -0.81
N ALA A 56 -21.46 22.76 0.50
CA ALA A 56 -20.63 21.75 1.16
C ALA A 56 -20.93 20.33 0.64
N ALA A 57 -22.21 19.98 0.42
CA ALA A 57 -22.61 18.69 -0.15
C ALA A 57 -22.15 18.52 -1.61
N LEU A 58 -22.18 19.58 -2.41
CA LEU A 58 -21.67 19.60 -3.78
C LEU A 58 -20.14 19.44 -3.81
N LEU A 59 -19.42 20.18 -2.97
CA LEU A 59 -17.97 20.04 -2.82
C LEU A 59 -17.60 18.62 -2.39
N LEU A 60 -18.30 18.07 -1.39
CA LEU A 60 -18.04 16.73 -0.89
C LEU A 60 -18.31 15.67 -1.97
N THR A 61 -19.33 15.84 -2.80
CA THR A 61 -19.62 14.94 -3.94
C THR A 61 -18.54 15.02 -5.03
N ARG A 62 -18.02 16.22 -5.30
CA ARG A 62 -16.90 16.40 -6.24
C ARG A 62 -15.62 15.76 -5.71
N ASP A 63 -15.34 15.97 -4.42
CA ASP A 63 -14.15 15.46 -3.77
C ASP A 63 -14.24 13.92 -3.63
N LYS A 64 -15.43 13.35 -3.42
CA LYS A 64 -15.69 11.90 -3.52
C LYS A 64 -15.21 11.33 -4.85
N ASN A 65 -15.67 11.89 -5.97
CA ASN A 65 -15.34 11.36 -7.29
C ASN A 65 -13.83 11.47 -7.56
N THR A 66 -13.22 12.57 -7.12
CA THR A 66 -11.76 12.75 -7.21
C THR A 66 -11.02 11.71 -6.38
N LEU A 67 -11.39 11.55 -5.10
CA LEU A 67 -10.77 10.58 -4.19
C LEU A 67 -10.94 9.16 -4.69
N GLN A 68 -12.14 8.76 -5.09
CA GLN A 68 -12.37 7.42 -5.64
C GLN A 68 -11.53 7.16 -6.89
N GLY A 69 -11.48 8.13 -7.82
CA GLY A 69 -10.63 8.03 -9.00
C GLY A 69 -9.16 7.87 -8.64
N SER A 70 -8.65 8.67 -7.69
CA SER A 70 -7.26 8.58 -7.24
C SER A 70 -6.95 7.24 -6.54
N LEU A 71 -7.83 6.73 -5.69
CA LEU A 71 -7.63 5.41 -5.06
C LEU A 71 -7.72 4.27 -6.09
N GLU A 72 -8.65 4.32 -7.04
CA GLU A 72 -8.73 3.31 -8.11
C GLU A 72 -7.46 3.30 -8.96
N GLU A 73 -6.93 4.48 -9.31
CA GLU A 73 -5.69 4.60 -10.06
C GLU A 73 -4.48 4.12 -9.26
N ALA A 74 -4.43 4.39 -7.95
CA ALA A 74 -3.42 3.85 -7.06
C ALA A 74 -3.48 2.31 -7.00
N GLY A 75 -4.66 1.73 -6.81
CA GLY A 75 -4.86 0.27 -6.80
C GLY A 75 -4.41 -0.39 -8.11
N LYS A 76 -4.78 0.20 -9.26
CA LYS A 76 -4.31 -0.26 -10.59
C LYS A 76 -2.79 -0.14 -10.76
N SER A 77 -2.20 0.94 -10.26
CA SER A 77 -0.75 1.16 -10.33
C SER A 77 0.01 0.13 -9.50
N VAL A 78 -0.49 -0.18 -8.30
CA VAL A 78 0.05 -1.24 -7.44
C VAL A 78 -0.12 -2.62 -8.09
N GLY A 79 -1.29 -2.92 -8.66
CA GLY A 79 -1.50 -4.16 -9.43
C GLY A 79 -0.54 -4.29 -10.62
N SER A 80 -0.30 -3.20 -11.34
CA SER A 80 0.69 -3.17 -12.43
C SER A 80 2.12 -3.39 -11.95
N ALA A 81 2.46 -2.89 -10.75
CA ALA A 81 3.75 -3.15 -10.12
C ALA A 81 3.87 -4.62 -9.71
N SER A 82 2.81 -5.22 -9.14
CA SER A 82 2.76 -6.65 -8.83
C SER A 82 3.01 -7.51 -10.06
N GLU A 83 2.38 -7.21 -11.21
CA GLU A 83 2.57 -7.96 -12.45
C GLU A 83 4.01 -7.89 -12.96
N LYS A 84 4.62 -6.70 -12.93
CA LYS A 84 6.04 -6.51 -13.31
C LYS A 84 6.97 -7.29 -12.39
N THR A 85 6.70 -7.29 -11.08
CA THR A 85 7.48 -8.05 -10.09
C THR A 85 7.35 -9.55 -10.32
N SER A 86 6.14 -10.05 -10.59
CA SER A 86 5.88 -11.46 -10.92
C SER A 86 6.67 -11.89 -12.17
N LYS A 87 6.67 -11.04 -13.20
CA LYS A 87 7.42 -11.30 -14.43
C LYS A 87 8.93 -11.35 -14.16
N ALA A 88 9.47 -10.40 -13.38
CA ALA A 88 10.88 -10.39 -13.01
C ALA A 88 11.27 -11.64 -12.19
N SER A 89 10.40 -12.08 -11.28
CA SER A 89 10.55 -13.34 -10.54
C SER A 89 10.66 -14.53 -11.51
N ALA A 90 9.76 -14.64 -12.48
CA ALA A 90 9.78 -15.73 -13.46
C ALA A 90 11.04 -15.71 -14.34
N GLU A 91 11.49 -14.53 -14.77
CA GLU A 91 12.73 -14.37 -15.54
C GLU A 91 13.97 -14.78 -14.73
N LEU A 92 14.00 -14.46 -13.43
CA LEU A 92 15.08 -14.89 -12.52
C LEU A 92 15.10 -16.41 -12.32
N ALA A 93 13.94 -17.05 -12.13
CA ALA A 93 13.86 -18.52 -12.02
C ALA A 93 14.35 -19.20 -13.31
N ALA A 94 13.94 -18.69 -14.47
CA ALA A 94 14.41 -19.22 -15.75
C ALA A 94 15.94 -19.06 -15.93
N GLY A 95 16.48 -17.90 -15.55
CA GLY A 95 17.92 -17.66 -15.54
C GLY A 95 18.66 -18.59 -14.58
N ALA A 96 18.13 -18.81 -13.38
CA ALA A 96 18.67 -19.76 -12.41
C ALA A 96 18.71 -21.18 -12.99
N GLY A 97 17.63 -21.64 -13.62
CA GLY A 97 17.57 -22.93 -14.31
C GLY A 97 18.64 -23.06 -15.39
N SER A 98 18.78 -22.04 -16.26
CA SER A 98 19.79 -22.05 -17.32
C SER A 98 21.24 -22.11 -16.79
N ILE A 99 21.52 -21.43 -15.67
CA ILE A 99 22.84 -21.49 -15.02
C ILE A 99 23.08 -22.87 -14.43
N LYS A 100 22.05 -23.52 -13.88
CA LYS A 100 22.14 -24.87 -13.33
C LYS A 100 22.45 -25.87 -14.44
N ASP A 101 21.70 -25.85 -15.53
CA ASP A 101 21.89 -26.75 -16.68
C ASP A 101 23.31 -26.58 -17.26
N SER A 102 23.79 -25.33 -17.40
CA SER A 102 25.15 -25.06 -17.85
C SER A 102 26.22 -25.54 -16.85
N SER A 103 25.93 -25.55 -15.55
CA SER A 103 26.81 -26.10 -14.52
C SER A 103 26.90 -27.62 -14.63
N GLU A 104 25.78 -28.29 -14.84
CA GLU A 104 25.72 -29.75 -15.04
C GLU A 104 26.51 -30.17 -16.29
N ALA A 105 26.32 -29.46 -17.41
CA ALA A 105 27.09 -29.69 -18.64
C ALA A 105 28.61 -29.53 -18.44
N ASP A 106 29.04 -28.53 -17.65
CA ASP A 106 30.47 -28.33 -17.37
C ASP A 106 31.05 -29.42 -16.45
N LYS A 107 30.25 -30.02 -15.57
CA LYS A 107 30.67 -31.20 -14.78
C LYS A 107 30.85 -32.42 -15.67
N GLU A 108 29.91 -32.67 -16.57
CA GLU A 108 30.02 -33.77 -17.55
C GLU A 108 31.27 -33.61 -18.42
N ALA A 109 31.53 -32.41 -18.93
CA ALA A 109 32.74 -32.13 -19.70
C ALA A 109 34.02 -32.27 -18.86
N ALA A 110 34.00 -31.93 -17.57
CA ALA A 110 35.12 -32.18 -16.66
C ALA A 110 35.40 -33.68 -16.49
N ASP A 111 34.36 -34.51 -16.38
CA ASP A 111 34.49 -35.96 -16.28
C ASP A 111 35.03 -36.58 -17.58
N GLU A 112 34.61 -36.08 -18.74
CA GLU A 112 35.18 -36.46 -20.03
C GLU A 112 36.67 -36.12 -20.14
N LEU A 113 37.08 -34.94 -19.65
CA LEU A 113 38.50 -34.54 -19.61
C LEU A 113 39.33 -35.46 -18.70
N ARG A 114 38.78 -35.90 -17.56
CA ARG A 114 39.44 -36.87 -16.68
C ARG A 114 39.56 -38.24 -17.35
N ALA A 115 38.49 -38.73 -17.97
CA ALA A 115 38.50 -40.00 -18.69
C ALA A 115 39.53 -39.98 -19.84
N ALA A 116 39.63 -38.85 -20.56
CA ALA A 116 40.65 -38.67 -21.58
C ALA A 116 42.07 -38.71 -21.00
N ALA A 117 42.32 -38.06 -19.86
CA ALA A 117 43.60 -38.10 -19.17
C ALA A 117 43.98 -39.52 -18.72
N ASP A 118 43.02 -40.28 -18.19
CA ASP A 118 43.21 -41.66 -17.75
C ASP A 118 43.52 -42.60 -18.93
N ALA A 119 42.85 -42.38 -20.06
CA ALA A 119 43.13 -43.10 -21.30
C ALA A 119 44.55 -42.79 -21.83
N MET A 120 45.00 -41.52 -21.76
CA MET A 120 46.37 -41.14 -22.14
C MET A 120 47.41 -41.86 -21.28
N ASP A 121 47.20 -41.88 -19.95
CA ASP A 121 48.12 -42.54 -19.03
C ASP A 121 48.16 -44.05 -19.26
N THR A 122 47.04 -44.66 -19.64
CA THR A 122 46.97 -46.08 -20.00
C THR A 122 47.73 -46.40 -21.27
N LEU A 123 47.64 -45.54 -22.30
CA LEU A 123 48.26 -45.77 -23.61
C LEU A 123 49.75 -45.44 -23.66
N TRP A 124 50.16 -44.38 -22.96
CA TRP A 124 51.49 -43.78 -23.11
C TRP A 124 52.25 -43.63 -21.80
N GLY A 125 51.68 -44.09 -20.69
CA GLY A 125 52.20 -43.83 -19.35
C GLY A 125 51.94 -42.39 -18.90
N PRO A 126 52.34 -42.02 -17.66
CA PRO A 126 52.11 -40.69 -17.11
C PRO A 126 52.65 -39.57 -17.99
N THR A 127 51.77 -38.67 -18.47
CA THR A 127 52.18 -37.53 -19.30
C THR A 127 51.82 -36.18 -18.68
N ASN A 128 52.61 -35.14 -19.02
CA ASN A 128 52.28 -33.75 -18.63
C ASN A 128 50.95 -33.27 -19.26
N VAL A 129 50.54 -33.85 -20.39
CA VAL A 129 49.25 -33.54 -21.02
C VAL A 129 48.10 -34.07 -20.16
N ALA A 130 48.16 -35.33 -19.72
CA ALA A 130 47.17 -35.92 -18.81
C ALA A 130 47.06 -35.15 -17.49
N VAL A 131 48.19 -34.72 -16.90
CA VAL A 131 48.20 -33.86 -15.70
C VAL A 131 47.47 -32.54 -15.95
N LYS A 132 47.72 -31.88 -17.08
CA LYS A 132 47.04 -30.61 -17.43
C LYS A 132 45.55 -30.79 -17.70
N LEU A 133 45.14 -31.91 -18.30
CA LEU A 133 43.73 -32.22 -18.52
C LEU A 133 42.98 -32.39 -17.20
N ARG A 134 43.54 -33.14 -16.24
CA ARG A 134 42.95 -33.28 -14.90
C ARG A 134 42.86 -31.93 -14.18
N ALA A 135 43.92 -31.12 -14.22
CA ALA A 135 43.90 -29.78 -13.63
C ALA A 135 42.88 -28.83 -14.29
N ALA A 136 42.60 -29.00 -15.59
CA ALA A 136 41.55 -28.26 -16.28
C ALA A 136 40.16 -28.73 -15.85
N ALA A 137 39.94 -30.05 -15.75
CA ALA A 137 38.71 -30.65 -15.24
C ALA A 137 38.38 -30.15 -13.82
N ASP A 138 39.36 -30.17 -12.91
CA ASP A 138 39.17 -29.70 -11.53
C ASP A 138 38.74 -28.23 -11.47
N LYS A 139 39.30 -27.36 -12.32
CA LYS A 139 38.92 -25.95 -12.42
C LYS A 139 37.52 -25.75 -13.02
N MET A 140 37.16 -26.57 -14.00
CA MET A 140 35.81 -26.56 -14.58
C MET A 140 34.78 -26.96 -13.54
N GLU A 141 35.03 -28.04 -12.79
CA GLU A 141 34.15 -28.49 -11.71
C GLU A 141 34.02 -27.44 -10.59
N GLU A 142 35.14 -26.82 -10.17
CA GLU A 142 35.10 -25.74 -9.19
C GLU A 142 34.23 -24.56 -9.67
N SER A 143 34.33 -24.21 -10.96
CA SER A 143 33.54 -23.13 -11.57
C SER A 143 32.05 -23.51 -11.72
N ALA A 144 31.76 -24.78 -12.02
CA ALA A 144 30.42 -25.33 -12.04
C ALA A 144 29.77 -25.24 -10.64
N LEU A 145 30.44 -25.71 -9.59
CA LEU A 145 29.94 -25.63 -8.22
C LEU A 145 29.63 -24.19 -7.77
N LYS A 146 30.47 -23.21 -8.14
CA LYS A 146 30.20 -21.79 -7.86
C LYS A 146 28.96 -21.27 -8.58
N ARG A 147 28.75 -21.66 -9.84
CA ARG A 147 27.55 -21.29 -10.60
C ARG A 147 26.29 -21.96 -10.07
N GLU A 148 26.38 -23.20 -9.62
CA GLU A 148 25.25 -23.89 -9.00
C GLU A 148 24.81 -23.21 -7.70
N ALA A 149 25.77 -22.78 -6.87
CA ALA A 149 25.47 -21.97 -5.70
C ALA A 149 24.81 -20.62 -6.07
N ALA A 150 25.30 -19.96 -7.12
CA ALA A 150 24.69 -18.72 -7.61
C ALA A 150 23.27 -18.93 -8.17
N SER A 151 23.05 -20.04 -8.89
CA SER A 151 21.72 -20.45 -9.37
C SER A 151 20.75 -20.66 -8.20
N ALA A 152 21.16 -21.37 -7.15
CA ALA A 152 20.34 -21.55 -5.97
C ALA A 152 19.98 -20.22 -5.28
N ALA A 153 20.92 -19.28 -5.21
CA ALA A 153 20.66 -17.94 -4.68
C ALA A 153 19.64 -17.17 -5.54
N LEU A 154 19.77 -17.21 -6.88
CA LEU A 154 18.82 -16.60 -7.80
C LEU A 154 17.42 -17.21 -7.68
N GLN A 155 17.33 -18.53 -7.48
CA GLN A 155 16.07 -19.21 -7.25
C GLN A 155 15.40 -18.74 -5.95
N SER A 156 16.18 -18.53 -4.88
CA SER A 156 15.67 -17.96 -3.62
C SER A 156 15.13 -16.54 -3.83
N SER A 157 15.90 -15.67 -4.50
CA SER A 157 15.46 -14.30 -4.79
C SER A 157 14.23 -14.25 -5.71
N SER A 158 14.11 -15.21 -6.64
CA SER A 158 12.90 -15.34 -7.46
C SER A 158 11.67 -15.65 -6.59
N GLU A 159 11.79 -16.54 -5.61
CA GLU A 159 10.70 -16.89 -4.70
C GLU A 159 10.31 -15.69 -3.82
N GLU A 160 11.29 -14.98 -3.25
CA GLU A 160 11.04 -13.76 -2.47
C GLU A 160 10.29 -12.70 -3.29
N LEU A 161 10.68 -12.47 -4.55
CA LEU A 161 9.96 -11.56 -5.44
C LEU A 161 8.55 -12.04 -5.76
N ARG A 162 8.32 -13.36 -5.82
CA ARG A 162 6.98 -13.94 -6.01
C ARG A 162 6.07 -13.62 -4.83
N GLU A 163 6.59 -13.74 -3.61
CA GLU A 163 5.87 -13.38 -2.38
C GLU A 163 5.59 -11.87 -2.30
N VAL A 164 6.55 -11.03 -2.66
CA VAL A 164 6.37 -9.58 -2.76
C VAL A 164 5.30 -9.23 -3.79
N SER A 165 5.31 -9.88 -4.97
CA SER A 165 4.28 -9.69 -5.98
C SER A 165 2.89 -10.04 -5.47
N ALA A 166 2.73 -11.17 -4.76
CA ALA A 166 1.46 -11.56 -4.16
C ALA A 166 0.96 -10.51 -3.14
N SER A 167 1.85 -10.03 -2.28
CA SER A 167 1.54 -9.01 -1.27
C SER A 167 1.13 -7.68 -1.90
N LEU A 168 1.80 -7.26 -2.98
CA LEU A 168 1.42 -6.09 -3.76
C LEU A 168 0.03 -6.26 -4.39
N ASN A 169 -0.29 -7.44 -4.92
CA ASN A 169 -1.59 -7.70 -5.52
C ASN A 169 -2.73 -7.58 -4.48
N GLU A 170 -2.52 -8.15 -3.29
CA GLU A 170 -3.45 -8.01 -2.16
C GLU A 170 -3.61 -6.54 -1.75
N THR A 171 -2.49 -5.82 -1.59
CA THR A 171 -2.51 -4.38 -1.28
C THR A 171 -3.27 -3.57 -2.34
N GLY A 172 -3.11 -3.91 -3.62
CA GLY A 172 -3.85 -3.28 -4.71
C GLY A 172 -5.36 -3.50 -4.59
N SER A 173 -5.78 -4.71 -4.21
CA SER A 173 -7.18 -5.04 -3.95
C SER A 173 -7.73 -4.27 -2.75
N ASP A 174 -7.00 -4.24 -1.63
CA ASP A 174 -7.41 -3.53 -0.42
C ASP A 174 -7.61 -2.03 -0.66
N ILE A 175 -6.77 -1.42 -1.51
CA ILE A 175 -6.93 -0.02 -1.91
C ILE A 175 -8.23 0.19 -2.71
N MET A 176 -8.59 -0.75 -3.59
CA MET A 176 -9.84 -0.69 -4.36
C MET A 176 -11.07 -0.85 -3.46
N ASP A 177 -11.01 -1.74 -2.47
CA ASP A 177 -12.07 -1.91 -1.47
C ASP A 177 -12.20 -0.67 -0.58
N ALA A 178 -11.07 -0.07 -0.16
CA ALA A 178 -11.05 1.18 0.56
C ALA A 178 -11.68 2.32 -0.26
N SER A 179 -11.40 2.39 -1.57
CA SER A 179 -12.04 3.35 -2.49
C SER A 179 -13.57 3.23 -2.47
N SER A 180 -14.07 2.00 -2.57
CA SER A 180 -15.51 1.70 -2.51
C SER A 180 -16.12 2.11 -1.16
N SER A 181 -15.43 1.78 -0.07
CA SER A 181 -15.87 2.12 1.29
C SER A 181 -15.93 3.63 1.52
N VAL A 182 -14.87 4.37 1.17
CA VAL A 182 -14.82 5.84 1.24
C VAL A 182 -15.94 6.46 0.40
N GLY A 183 -16.15 5.96 -0.82
CA GLY A 183 -17.25 6.41 -1.67
C GLY A 183 -18.63 6.23 -1.03
N SER A 184 -18.86 5.08 -0.38
CA SER A 184 -20.12 4.80 0.33
C SER A 184 -20.31 5.72 1.55
N MET A 185 -19.23 5.97 2.30
CA MET A 185 -19.24 6.84 3.47
C MET A 185 -19.58 8.28 3.07
N ILE A 186 -18.92 8.79 2.04
CA ILE A 186 -19.19 10.13 1.53
C ILE A 186 -20.63 10.25 1.02
N SER A 187 -21.15 9.23 0.34
CA SER A 187 -22.55 9.23 -0.13
C SER A 187 -23.54 9.37 1.03
N ARG A 188 -23.34 8.62 2.12
CA ARG A 188 -24.16 8.73 3.34
C ARG A 188 -24.05 10.10 4.01
N VAL A 189 -22.86 10.69 4.03
CA VAL A 189 -22.68 12.06 4.57
C VAL A 189 -23.43 13.07 3.70
N THR A 190 -23.34 12.97 2.38
CA THR A 190 -24.09 13.82 1.44
C THR A 190 -25.61 13.67 1.65
N GLU A 191 -26.13 12.45 1.82
CA GLU A 191 -27.54 12.19 2.14
C GLU A 191 -27.95 12.89 3.45
N ASN A 192 -27.18 12.70 4.53
CA ASN A 192 -27.45 13.35 5.81
C ASN A 192 -27.41 14.89 5.73
N LEU A 193 -26.53 15.46 4.91
CA LEU A 193 -26.47 16.91 4.68
C LEU A 193 -27.71 17.41 3.93
N ASN A 194 -28.19 16.66 2.94
CA ASN A 194 -29.43 16.99 2.23
C ASN A 194 -30.66 16.92 3.17
N ASP A 195 -30.75 15.89 4.01
CA ASP A 195 -31.82 15.78 5.02
C ASP A 195 -31.77 16.94 6.02
N LEU A 196 -30.56 17.36 6.43
CA LEU A 196 -30.36 18.53 7.29
C LEU A 196 -30.85 19.82 6.63
N VAL A 197 -30.60 20.00 5.33
CA VAL A 197 -31.14 21.14 4.58
C VAL A 197 -32.66 21.10 4.57
N GLU A 198 -33.26 19.96 4.27
CA GLU A 198 -34.72 19.82 4.21
C GLU A 198 -35.36 20.10 5.58
N TRP A 199 -34.72 19.67 6.67
CA TRP A 199 -35.15 19.99 8.03
C TRP A 199 -35.01 21.48 8.37
N LEU A 200 -33.89 22.12 8.01
CA LEU A 200 -33.68 23.56 8.22
C LEU A 200 -34.70 24.42 7.48
N GLN A 201 -35.13 24.01 6.28
CA GLN A 201 -36.17 24.69 5.51
C GLN A 201 -37.55 24.62 6.19
N LYS A 202 -37.80 23.62 7.04
CA LYS A 202 -39.06 23.41 7.76
C LYS A 202 -39.13 24.09 9.13
N LEU A 203 -38.07 24.79 9.55
CA LEU A 203 -37.89 25.26 10.93
C LEU A 203 -38.34 26.71 11.15
N ASP A 204 -39.20 26.95 12.15
CA ASP A 204 -39.65 28.29 12.59
C ASP A 204 -38.68 28.93 13.62
N VAL A 205 -38.43 30.25 13.47
CA VAL A 205 -37.18 30.94 13.83
C VAL A 205 -36.97 31.18 15.34
N LYS A 206 -37.97 30.94 16.20
CA LYS A 206 -37.90 31.31 17.63
C LYS A 206 -37.24 30.28 18.56
N GLY A 207 -37.18 29.00 18.20
CA GLY A 207 -36.52 27.93 19.00
C GLY A 207 -35.12 27.52 18.51
N THR A 208 -34.68 28.10 17.39
CA THR A 208 -33.62 27.58 16.51
C THR A 208 -32.22 27.77 17.06
N LYS A 209 -32.01 28.76 17.91
CA LYS A 209 -30.69 29.12 18.44
C LYS A 209 -30.08 28.01 19.30
N THR A 210 -30.91 27.37 20.13
CA THR A 210 -30.50 26.28 21.02
C THR A 210 -30.20 25.01 20.24
N ILE A 211 -31.07 24.66 19.28
CA ILE A 211 -30.93 23.43 18.50
C ILE A 211 -29.72 23.53 17.54
N LEU A 212 -29.50 24.68 16.92
CA LEU A 212 -28.33 24.91 16.06
C LEU A 212 -27.01 24.89 16.87
N TYR A 213 -27.04 25.41 18.10
CA TYR A 213 -25.92 25.27 19.04
C TYR A 213 -25.61 23.81 19.33
N GLU A 214 -26.64 23.00 19.61
CA GLU A 214 -26.51 21.57 19.91
C GLU A 214 -25.96 20.78 18.71
N ILE A 215 -26.44 21.05 17.49
CA ILE A 215 -25.96 20.39 16.26
C ILE A 215 -24.50 20.74 15.96
N VAL A 216 -24.13 22.03 16.06
CA VAL A 216 -22.74 22.47 15.84
C VAL A 216 -21.81 21.91 16.92
N LEU A 217 -22.26 21.85 18.18
CA LEU A 217 -21.50 21.17 19.25
C LEU A 217 -21.33 19.68 18.96
N TYR A 218 -22.38 19.00 18.51
CA TYR A 218 -22.31 17.57 18.16
C TYR A 218 -21.30 17.31 17.04
N LEU A 219 -21.30 18.16 16.01
CA LEU A 219 -20.34 18.10 14.90
C LEU A 219 -18.91 18.35 15.39
N ILE A 220 -18.68 19.35 16.25
CA ILE A 220 -17.35 19.59 16.84
C ILE A 220 -16.89 18.37 17.64
N VAL A 221 -17.76 17.78 18.45
CA VAL A 221 -17.43 16.62 19.30
C VAL A 221 -17.09 15.39 18.46
N ILE A 222 -17.84 15.11 17.39
CA ILE A 222 -17.55 14.00 16.48
C ILE A 222 -16.20 14.19 15.77
N HIS A 223 -15.90 15.41 15.32
CA HIS A 223 -14.62 15.68 14.66
C HIS A 223 -13.44 15.71 15.64
N MET A 224 -13.65 16.15 16.88
CA MET A 224 -12.65 15.98 17.96
C MET A 224 -12.43 14.51 18.31
N LEU A 225 -13.46 13.67 18.25
CA LEU A 225 -13.33 12.22 18.41
C LEU A 225 -12.50 11.60 17.28
N PHE A 226 -12.72 11.99 16.02
CA PHE A 226 -11.87 11.54 14.91
C PHE A 226 -10.41 11.98 15.09
N ALA A 227 -10.16 13.21 15.50
CA ALA A 227 -8.80 13.67 15.81
C ALA A 227 -8.18 12.88 16.99
N GLY A 228 -8.94 12.64 18.06
CA GLY A 228 -8.49 11.89 19.23
C GLY A 228 -8.19 10.42 18.92
N VAL A 229 -9.01 9.77 18.11
CA VAL A 229 -8.78 8.39 17.63
C VAL A 229 -7.51 8.34 16.76
N GLY A 230 -7.33 9.30 15.85
CA GLY A 230 -6.12 9.39 15.05
C GLY A 230 -4.84 9.62 15.90
N VAL A 231 -4.90 10.48 16.93
CA VAL A 231 -3.78 10.66 17.88
C VAL A 231 -3.52 9.39 18.70
N ALA A 232 -4.56 8.70 19.15
CA ALA A 232 -4.42 7.44 19.89
C ALA A 232 -3.78 6.34 19.03
N LEU A 233 -4.14 6.25 17.75
CA LEU A 233 -3.51 5.32 16.80
C LEU A 233 -2.02 5.63 16.59
N LEU A 234 -1.62 6.91 16.52
CA LEU A 234 -0.21 7.31 16.48
C LEU A 234 0.54 6.98 17.79
N LEU A 235 -0.10 7.11 18.94
CA LEU A 235 0.52 6.78 20.24
C LEU A 235 0.66 5.28 20.45
N ILE A 236 -0.30 4.48 19.99
CA ILE A 236 -0.23 3.01 20.00
C ILE A 236 0.91 2.55 19.10
N ASP A 237 1.01 3.10 17.89
CA ASP A 237 2.14 2.87 16.97
C ASP A 237 3.49 3.26 17.60
N ALA A 238 3.58 4.43 18.23
CA ALA A 238 4.81 4.89 18.89
C ALA A 238 5.22 4.07 20.13
N ASN A 239 4.26 3.45 20.84
CA ASN A 239 4.51 2.68 22.07
C ASN A 239 4.71 1.18 21.81
N LEU A 240 4.26 0.66 20.66
CA LEU A 240 4.60 -0.68 20.16
C LEU A 240 6.03 -0.73 19.59
N TYR A 241 6.64 0.42 19.28
CA TYR A 241 7.98 0.56 18.71
C TYR A 241 9.07 0.99 19.72
N ARG A 242 8.89 0.72 21.00
CA ARG A 242 9.92 0.88 22.03
C ARG A 242 10.59 -0.43 22.42
#